data_AF-I1CEM9-F1
#
_entry.id   AF-I1CEM9-F1
#
_cell.length_a   1.000
_cell.length_b   1.000
_cell.length_c   1.000
_cell.angle_alpha   90.00
_cell.angle_beta   90.00
_cell.angle_gamma   90.00
#
_symmetry.space_group_name_H-M   'P 1'
#
loop_
_entity.id
_entity.type
_entity.pdbx_description
1 polymer ?
#
loop_
_entity_poly.entity_id
_entity_poly.type
_entity_poly.pdbx_seq_one_letter_code
_entity_poly.pdbx_strand_id
1 'polypeptide(L)'
;MRVNHKKYKTKAIEQTLDPEWNAHFDIKVAPKKTPTLLSFTIWDKDTFGRDFLGELTIPFKNIFDRNAQGLLDGVPRNYNDPLNNAAYYTLSKRSEKNNVSGEIYLKFGFYEDHIGDVKRYADAWELLISS
;
A
#
# COMPACT_ATOMS: atom_id res chain seq x y z
N MET A 1 -2.28 7.95 -2.31
CA MET A 1 -2.58 7.20 -1.06
C MET A 1 -3.10 8.14 0.02
N ARG A 2 -4.05 7.69 0.83
CA ARG A 2 -4.53 8.36 2.05
C ARG A 2 -4.41 7.40 3.22
N VAL A 3 -3.85 7.89 4.31
CA VAL A 3 -3.70 7.16 5.57
C VAL A 3 -4.06 8.13 6.69
N ASN A 4 -5.09 7.81 7.46
CA ASN A 4 -5.74 8.75 8.39
C ASN A 4 -6.07 10.08 7.66
N HIS A 5 -5.66 11.21 8.23
CA HIS A 5 -5.87 12.55 7.64
C HIS A 5 -4.74 12.99 6.69
N LYS A 6 -3.75 12.13 6.41
CA LYS A 6 -2.60 12.46 5.54
C LYS A 6 -2.84 11.97 4.12
N LYS A 7 -2.44 12.79 3.14
CA LYS A 7 -2.49 12.48 1.71
C LYS A 7 -1.07 12.44 1.15
N TYR A 8 -0.77 11.38 0.40
CA TYR A 8 0.49 11.15 -0.28
C TYR A 8 0.21 10.98 -1.77
N LYS A 9 1.03 11.61 -2.62
CA LYS A 9 0.84 11.62 -4.08
C LYS A 9 2.18 11.33 -4.75
N THR A 10 2.14 10.55 -5.83
CA THR A 10 3.26 10.35 -6.75
C THR A 10 3.30 11.46 -7.80
N LYS A 11 4.38 11.53 -8.58
CA LYS A 11 4.38 12.29 -9.83
C LYS A 11 3.48 11.59 -10.85
N ALA A 12 2.85 12.36 -11.72
CA ALA A 12 2.20 11.81 -12.92
C ALA A 12 3.28 11.35 -13.89
N ILE A 13 3.04 10.23 -14.57
CA ILE A 13 3.86 9.72 -15.67
C ILE A 13 2.98 9.79 -16.90
N GLU A 14 3.44 10.48 -17.92
CA GLU A 14 2.64 10.79 -19.10
C GLU A 14 2.75 9.64 -20.13
N GLN A 15 1.70 9.47 -20.92
CA GLN A 15 1.68 8.62 -22.13
C GLN A 15 2.02 7.13 -21.90
N THR A 16 1.57 6.53 -20.78
CA THR A 16 1.70 5.08 -20.54
C THR A 16 0.48 4.50 -19.83
N LEU A 17 0.18 3.24 -20.13
CA LEU A 17 -0.82 2.42 -19.41
C LEU A 17 -0.19 1.56 -18.30
N ASP A 18 1.15 1.49 -18.25
CA ASP A 18 1.91 0.75 -17.25
C ASP A 18 2.95 1.68 -16.60
N PRO A 19 2.51 2.64 -15.76
CA PRO A 19 3.40 3.60 -15.13
C PRO A 19 4.21 2.98 -13.97
N GLU A 20 5.54 3.08 -14.06
CA GLU A 20 6.45 2.73 -12.97
C GLU A 20 6.76 3.95 -12.09
N TRP A 21 6.01 4.14 -11.00
CA TRP A 21 6.24 5.30 -10.12
C TRP A 21 7.49 5.20 -9.26
N ASN A 22 7.92 3.97 -8.90
CA ASN A 22 9.06 3.71 -8.00
C ASN A 22 9.07 4.62 -6.76
N ALA A 23 7.88 4.83 -6.17
CA ALA A 23 7.67 5.79 -5.09
C ALA A 23 7.56 5.09 -3.73
N HIS A 24 8.23 5.67 -2.73
CA HIS A 24 8.22 5.21 -1.35
C HIS A 24 7.56 6.26 -0.44
N PHE A 25 6.79 5.80 0.53
CA PHE A 25 6.14 6.67 1.52
C PHE A 25 6.35 6.12 2.93
N ASP A 26 7.04 6.88 3.75
CA ASP A 26 7.25 6.52 5.16
C ASP A 26 6.07 6.97 6.01
N ILE A 27 5.40 5.99 6.62
CA ILE A 27 4.28 6.23 7.51
C ILE A 27 4.70 5.91 8.93
N LYS A 28 4.78 6.94 9.79
CA LYS A 28 4.97 6.74 11.23
C LYS A 28 3.67 6.19 11.84
N VAL A 29 3.75 5.00 12.42
CA VAL A 29 2.65 4.34 13.15
C VAL A 29 3.01 4.20 14.63
N ALA A 30 1.99 4.20 15.49
CA ALA A 30 2.13 3.96 16.92
C ALA A 30 0.85 3.28 17.42
N PRO A 31 0.89 2.40 18.45
CA PRO A 31 -0.26 1.61 18.89
C PRO A 31 -1.56 2.41 19.05
N LYS A 32 -1.52 3.56 19.73
CA LYS A 32 -2.71 4.40 19.95
C LYS A 32 -3.14 5.26 18.75
N LYS A 33 -2.44 5.17 17.63
CA LYS A 33 -2.61 6.01 16.43
C LYS A 33 -2.44 5.18 15.15
N THR A 34 -2.73 3.88 15.22
CA THR A 34 -2.67 3.01 14.06
C THR A 34 -3.74 3.40 13.05
N PRO A 35 -3.42 3.40 11.74
CA PRO A 35 -4.43 3.59 10.73
C PRO A 35 -5.41 2.44 10.74
N THR A 36 -6.69 2.71 10.46
CA THR A 36 -7.66 1.62 10.21
C THR A 36 -7.54 1.10 8.78
N LEU A 37 -7.30 2.01 7.83
CA LEU A 37 -7.35 1.74 6.39
C LEU A 37 -6.22 2.49 5.68
N LEU A 38 -5.66 1.88 4.64
CA LEU A 38 -4.90 2.54 3.59
C LEU A 38 -5.78 2.62 2.35
N SER A 39 -6.06 3.83 1.89
CA SER A 39 -6.80 4.05 0.64
C SER A 39 -5.86 4.51 -0.47
N PHE A 40 -5.93 3.86 -1.62
CA PHE A 40 -5.24 4.24 -2.85
C PHE A 40 -6.29 4.67 -3.87
N THR A 41 -5.95 5.68 -4.65
CA THR A 41 -6.83 6.17 -5.72
C THR A 41 -5.94 6.56 -6.88
N ILE A 42 -6.24 5.99 -8.03
CA ILE A 42 -5.51 6.19 -9.28
C ILE A 42 -6.30 7.18 -10.12
N TRP A 43 -5.58 8.15 -10.66
CA TRP A 43 -6.12 9.22 -11.46
C TRP A 43 -5.29 9.33 -12.73
N ASP A 44 -5.95 9.53 -13.86
CA ASP A 44 -5.33 10.08 -15.05
C ASP A 44 -5.17 11.60 -14.86
N LYS A 45 -4.12 12.17 -15.45
CA LYS A 45 -3.87 13.61 -15.41
C LYS A 45 -4.04 14.17 -16.80
N ASP A 46 -5.21 14.73 -17.05
CA ASP A 46 -5.55 15.40 -18.30
C ASP A 46 -5.30 16.90 -18.23
N THR A 47 -5.11 17.52 -19.40
CA THR A 47 -4.95 18.98 -19.54
C THR A 47 -6.10 19.76 -18.90
N PHE A 48 -7.32 19.21 -18.92
CA PHE A 48 -8.52 19.85 -18.38
C PHE A 48 -9.23 19.00 -17.32
N GLY A 49 -8.48 18.35 -16.43
CA GLY A 49 -9.11 17.63 -15.34
C GLY A 49 -8.29 16.46 -14.85
N ARG A 50 -9.00 15.50 -14.26
CA ARG A 50 -8.44 14.24 -13.78
C ARG A 50 -9.52 13.18 -13.90
N ASP A 51 -9.24 12.14 -14.67
CA ASP A 51 -10.16 11.02 -14.78
C ASP A 51 -9.86 9.95 -13.71
N PHE A 52 -10.91 9.43 -13.09
CA PHE A 52 -10.78 8.41 -12.06
C PHE A 52 -10.54 7.05 -12.72
N LEU A 53 -9.41 6.41 -12.39
CA LEU A 53 -9.03 5.11 -12.97
C LEU A 53 -9.28 3.93 -12.03
N GLY A 54 -9.50 4.18 -10.73
CA GLY A 54 -9.80 3.13 -9.77
C GLY A 54 -9.36 3.46 -8.35
N GLU A 55 -9.82 2.66 -7.40
CA GLU A 55 -9.40 2.76 -6.01
C GLU A 55 -9.19 1.39 -5.38
N LEU A 56 -8.38 1.38 -4.32
CA LEU A 56 -8.10 0.20 -3.53
C LEU A 56 -8.12 0.62 -2.06
N THR A 57 -8.79 -0.14 -1.22
CA THR A 57 -8.73 0.05 0.23
C THR A 57 -8.26 -1.23 0.88
N ILE A 58 -7.17 -1.14 1.64
CA ILE A 58 -6.60 -2.26 2.39
C ILE A 58 -6.77 -1.95 3.89
N PRO A 59 -7.43 -2.80 4.68
CA PRO A 59 -7.38 -2.68 6.13
C PRO A 59 -5.94 -2.74 6.62
N PHE A 60 -5.55 -1.87 7.55
CA PHE A 60 -4.16 -1.80 8.01
C PHE A 60 -3.65 -3.16 8.50
N LYS A 61 -4.48 -3.90 9.25
CA LYS A 61 -4.15 -5.24 9.75
C LYS A 61 -3.90 -6.31 8.66
N ASN A 62 -4.22 -6.02 7.40
CA ASN A 62 -4.10 -6.95 6.27
C ASN A 62 -2.95 -6.56 5.29
N ILE A 63 -2.14 -5.54 5.60
CA ILE A 63 -1.10 -5.08 4.65
C ILE A 63 0.01 -6.12 4.39
N PHE A 64 0.20 -7.06 5.31
CA PHE A 64 1.17 -8.15 5.15
C PHE A 64 0.57 -9.42 4.53
N ASP A 65 -0.74 -9.47 4.29
CA ASP A 65 -1.39 -10.68 3.79
C ASP A 65 -0.91 -11.10 2.40
N ARG A 66 -0.16 -10.30 1.64
CA ARG A 66 0.25 -10.67 0.27
C ARG A 66 1.74 -10.56 0.02
N ASN A 67 2.55 -10.41 1.07
CA ASN A 67 3.99 -10.17 0.94
C ASN A 67 4.81 -11.44 0.63
N ALA A 68 4.18 -12.62 0.54
CA ALA A 68 4.84 -13.88 0.22
C ALA A 68 4.51 -14.37 -1.20
N GLN A 69 4.90 -13.59 -2.22
CA GLN A 69 4.64 -13.89 -3.64
C GLN A 69 3.14 -14.14 -3.94
N GLY A 70 2.27 -13.37 -3.29
CA GLY A 70 0.82 -13.51 -3.42
C GLY A 70 0.18 -14.58 -2.54
N LEU A 71 0.96 -15.33 -1.75
CA LEU A 71 0.44 -16.20 -0.68
C LEU A 71 0.01 -15.39 0.55
N LEU A 72 -0.97 -15.92 1.29
CA LEU A 72 -1.53 -15.32 2.50
C LEU A 72 -0.82 -15.77 3.79
N ASP A 73 0.50 -15.53 3.90
CA ASP A 73 1.23 -15.86 5.14
C ASP A 73 1.02 -14.80 6.26
N GLY A 74 0.73 -13.55 5.89
CA GLY A 74 0.45 -12.46 6.82
C GLY A 74 1.65 -12.05 7.68
N VAL A 75 2.87 -12.50 7.35
CA VAL A 75 4.04 -12.34 8.23
C VAL A 75 4.56 -10.91 8.14
N PRO A 76 4.65 -10.17 9.26
CA PRO A 76 5.24 -8.84 9.27
C PRO A 76 6.75 -8.91 9.02
N ARG A 77 7.26 -8.12 8.07
CA ARG A 77 8.65 -8.17 7.62
C ARG A 77 9.27 -6.79 7.51
N ASN A 78 10.60 -6.74 7.57
CA ASN A 78 11.35 -5.57 7.09
C ASN A 78 11.07 -5.36 5.58
N TYR A 79 11.09 -4.11 5.12
CA TYR A 79 10.95 -3.75 3.71
C TYR A 79 12.01 -4.41 2.84
N ASN A 80 13.24 -4.51 3.34
CA ASN A 80 14.39 -5.10 2.63
C ASN A 80 14.59 -6.59 2.90
N ASP A 81 13.70 -7.24 3.67
CA ASP A 81 13.74 -8.70 3.85
C ASP A 81 13.62 -9.40 2.47
N PRO A 82 14.53 -10.32 2.10
CA PRO A 82 14.46 -11.06 0.83
C PRO A 82 13.15 -11.84 0.63
N LEU A 83 12.47 -12.21 1.71
CA LEU A 83 11.17 -12.89 1.66
C LEU A 83 9.98 -11.91 1.56
N ASN A 84 10.22 -10.60 1.72
CA ASN A 84 9.20 -9.58 1.54
C ASN A 84 9.06 -9.21 0.07
N ASN A 85 7.97 -9.63 -0.55
CA ASN A 85 7.67 -9.42 -1.95
C ASN A 85 6.56 -8.39 -2.12
N ALA A 86 6.62 -7.68 -3.24
CA ALA A 86 5.49 -6.88 -3.69
C ALA A 86 4.38 -7.77 -4.26
N ALA A 87 3.15 -7.25 -4.29
CA ALA A 87 2.00 -7.94 -4.86
C ALA A 87 1.14 -6.99 -5.72
N TYR A 88 0.46 -7.57 -6.71
CA TYR A 88 -0.56 -6.88 -7.50
C TYR A 88 -1.90 -6.85 -6.76
N TYR A 89 -2.53 -5.69 -6.73
CA TYR A 89 -3.85 -5.48 -6.16
C TYR A 89 -4.78 -4.92 -7.22
N THR A 90 -5.87 -5.63 -7.50
CA THR A 90 -6.88 -5.21 -8.46
C THR A 90 -7.61 -3.96 -7.98
N LEU A 91 -7.79 -2.99 -8.88
CA LEU A 91 -8.50 -1.76 -8.59
C LEU A 91 -10.01 -1.97 -8.64
N SER A 92 -10.73 -1.28 -7.76
CA SER A 92 -12.18 -1.31 -7.65
C SER A 92 -12.80 -0.01 -8.17
N LYS A 93 -14.06 -0.12 -8.62
CA LYS A 93 -14.91 1.02 -8.97
C LYS A 93 -15.34 1.77 -7.70
N ARG A 94 -15.53 3.08 -7.82
CA ARG A 94 -16.19 3.90 -6.78
C ARG A 94 -17.72 3.90 -6.93
N SER A 95 -18.21 3.75 -8.16
CA SER A 95 -19.62 3.69 -8.51
C SER A 95 -19.82 2.90 -9.80
N GLU A 96 -21.06 2.47 -10.07
CA GLU A 96 -21.41 1.76 -11.31
C GLU A 96 -21.08 2.53 -12.59
N LYS A 97 -20.99 3.87 -12.52
CA LYS A 97 -20.65 4.72 -13.65
C LYS A 97 -19.16 4.68 -14.01
N ASN A 98 -18.30 4.16 -13.13
CA ASN A 98 -16.87 4.10 -13.39
C ASN A 98 -16.53 2.83 -14.18
N ASN A 99 -15.84 2.99 -15.30
CA ASN A 99 -15.17 1.87 -15.94
C ASN A 99 -13.77 1.74 -15.33
N VAL A 100 -13.55 0.70 -14.52
CA VAL A 100 -12.27 0.45 -13.85
C VAL A 100 -11.75 -0.90 -14.32
N SER A 101 -10.49 -0.89 -14.74
CA SER A 101 -9.70 -2.04 -15.13
C SER A 101 -8.26 -1.79 -14.74
N GLY A 102 -7.53 -2.82 -14.33
CA GLY A 102 -6.12 -2.71 -13.98
C GLY A 102 -5.83 -2.98 -12.51
N GLU A 103 -4.55 -2.97 -12.21
CA GLU A 103 -4.01 -3.37 -10.93
C GLU A 103 -2.90 -2.40 -10.51
N ILE A 104 -2.57 -2.39 -9.22
CA ILE A 104 -1.42 -1.66 -8.69
C ILE A 104 -0.45 -2.62 -8.00
N TYR A 105 0.83 -2.45 -8.27
CA TYR A 105 1.91 -3.23 -7.65
C TYR A 105 2.42 -2.51 -6.40
N LEU A 106 2.28 -3.13 -5.22
CA LEU A 106 2.59 -2.53 -3.92
C LEU A 106 3.43 -3.46 -3.05
N LYS A 107 4.35 -2.88 -2.28
CA LYS A 107 5.13 -3.57 -1.24
C LYS A 107 4.99 -2.83 0.08
N PHE A 108 4.76 -3.57 1.16
CA PHE A 108 4.70 -3.04 2.52
C PHE A 108 5.79 -3.68 3.38
N GLY A 109 6.32 -2.93 4.34
CA GLY A 109 7.38 -3.41 5.22
C GLY A 109 7.68 -2.42 6.33
N PHE A 110 8.13 -2.93 7.47
CA PHE A 110 8.83 -2.08 8.44
C PHE A 110 10.14 -1.59 7.84
N TYR A 111 10.53 -0.35 8.11
CA TYR A 111 11.78 0.19 7.62
C TYR A 111 12.74 0.50 8.76
N GLU A 112 13.93 -0.07 8.70
CA GLU A 112 15.11 0.26 9.48
C GLU A 112 16.36 -0.10 8.66
N ASP A 113 17.47 0.63 8.87
CA ASP A 113 18.69 0.50 8.03
C ASP A 113 19.32 -0.90 8.09
N HIS A 114 19.18 -1.59 9.22
CA HIS A 114 19.61 -2.97 9.40
C HIS A 114 18.40 -3.86 9.66
N ILE A 115 18.29 -4.97 8.93
CA ILE A 115 17.23 -5.96 9.15
C ILE A 115 17.43 -6.55 10.56
N GLY A 116 16.51 -6.22 11.46
CA GLY A 116 16.45 -6.76 12.81
C GLY A 116 15.86 -8.17 12.87
N ASP A 117 15.80 -8.72 14.07
CA ASP A 117 15.19 -10.03 14.35
C ASP A 117 13.71 -10.07 13.93
N VAL A 118 13.31 -11.13 13.24
CA VAL A 118 11.92 -11.38 12.82
C VAL A 118 10.95 -11.29 14.00
N LYS A 119 11.35 -11.77 15.18
CA LYS A 119 10.52 -11.71 16.39
C LYS A 119 10.14 -10.26 16.76
N ARG A 120 11.05 -9.31 16.54
CA ARG A 120 10.80 -7.89 16.84
C ARG A 120 9.69 -7.32 15.95
N TYR A 121 9.64 -7.70 14.68
CA TYR A 121 8.56 -7.25 13.78
C TYR A 121 7.23 -7.91 14.13
N ALA A 122 7.24 -9.18 14.51
CA ALA A 122 6.05 -9.86 15.00
C ALA A 122 5.50 -9.18 16.27
N ASP A 123 6.34 -8.98 17.29
CA ASP A 123 5.95 -8.32 18.55
C ASP A 123 5.44 -6.88 18.31
N ALA A 124 6.13 -6.12 17.45
CA ALA A 124 5.71 -4.77 17.09
C ALA A 124 4.38 -4.76 16.34
N TRP A 125 4.16 -5.72 15.45
CA TRP A 125 2.93 -5.84 14.69
C TRP A 125 1.74 -6.17 15.59
N GLU A 126 1.90 -7.15 16.49
CA GLU A 126 0.86 -7.50 17.48
C GLU A 126 0.43 -6.28 18.28
N LEU A 127 1.39 -5.49 18.79
CA LEU A 127 1.11 -4.24 19.51
C LEU A 127 0.34 -3.19 18.68
N LEU A 128 0.53 -3.18 17.36
CA LEU A 128 -0.12 -2.24 16.44
C LEU A 128 -1.55 -2.68 16.07
N ILE A 129 -1.83 -3.99 16.03
CA ILE A 129 -3.14 -4.51 15.61
C ILE A 129 -4.03 -4.91 16.80
N SER A 130 -3.48 -5.02 18.01
CA SER A 130 -4.23 -5.38 19.23
C SER A 130 -4.97 -4.22 19.91
N SER A 131 -4.81 -2.99 19.39
CA SER A 131 -5.25 -1.74 20.01
C SER A 131 -6.52 -1.15 19.40
#